data_AF-A0A2W6FDS7-F1
#
_entry.id   AF-A0A2W6FDS7-F1
#
_cell.length_a   1.000
_cell.length_b   1.000
_cell.length_c   1.000
_cell.angle_alpha   90.00
_cell.angle_beta   90.00
_cell.angle_gamma   90.00
#
_symmetry.space_group_name_H-M   'P 1'
#
loop_
_entity.id
_entity.type
_entity.pdbx_description
1 polymer ?
#
loop_
_entity_poly.entity_id
_entity_poly.type
_entity_poly.pdbx_seq_one_letter_code
_entity_poly.pdbx_strand_id
1 'polypeptide(L)' 'MTRITVTMDDQLAQAVKATAGDNVSGWLTKLVRTELLRRAVAAEVACDEQDPDYQAWRTERLTEVEQARG' A
#
# COMPACT_ATOMS: atom_id res chain seq x y z
N MET A 1 -14.00 10.80 16.17
CA MET A 1 -12.65 10.88 15.57
C MET A 1 -11.69 10.17 16.50
N THR A 2 -11.07 9.07 16.06
CA THR A 2 -10.14 8.30 16.90
C THR A 2 -8.80 9.02 16.99
N ARG A 3 -8.30 9.23 18.22
CA ARG A 3 -6.97 9.82 18.45
C ARG A 3 -5.98 8.71 18.76
N ILE A 4 -4.86 8.70 18.06
CA ILE A 4 -3.73 7.81 18.31
C ILE A 4 -2.55 8.68 18.76
N THR A 5 -1.91 8.28 19.85
CA THR A 5 -0.69 8.91 20.34
C THR A 5 0.49 8.02 19.96
N VAL A 6 1.48 8.59 19.31
CA VAL A 6 2.71 7.88 18.92
C VAL A 6 3.88 8.52 19.64
N THR A 7 4.61 7.73 20.40
CA THR A 7 5.87 8.14 21.02
C THR A 7 7.03 7.80 20.09
N MET A 8 7.96 8.71 19.95
CA MET A 8 9.20 8.55 19.18
C MET A 8 10.31 9.34 19.85
N ASP A 9 11.56 9.01 19.55
CA ASP A 9 12.70 9.78 20.01
C ASP A 9 12.74 11.18 19.38
N ASP A 10 13.51 12.08 20.00
CA ASP A 10 13.59 13.48 19.59
C ASP A 10 14.17 13.65 18.19
N GLN A 11 15.12 12.79 17.78
CA GLN A 11 15.74 12.88 16.47
C GLN A 11 14.70 12.57 15.37
N LEU A 12 13.92 11.51 15.55
CA LEU A 12 12.84 11.15 14.64
C LEU A 12 11.73 12.21 14.65
N ALA A 13 11.38 12.75 15.82
CA ALA A 13 10.38 13.82 15.92
C ALA A 13 10.79 15.09 15.14
N GLN A 14 12.07 15.46 15.18
CA GLN A 14 12.59 16.59 14.40
C GLN A 14 12.59 16.30 12.90
N ALA A 15 12.99 15.10 12.49
CA ALA A 15 12.94 14.69 11.08
C ALA A 15 11.50 14.71 10.52
N VAL A 16 10.52 14.24 11.31
CA VAL A 16 9.10 14.27 10.96
C VAL A 16 8.60 15.71 10.83
N LYS A 17 8.92 16.59 11.80
CA LYS A 17 8.55 18.01 11.73
C LYS A 17 9.14 18.70 10.50
N ALA A 18 10.42 18.47 10.20
CA ALA A 18 11.08 19.03 9.02
C ALA A 18 10.41 18.59 7.71
N THR A 19 9.95 17.34 7.63
CA THR A 19 9.28 16.78 6.45
C THR A 19 7.82 17.25 6.32
N ALA A 20 7.11 17.30 7.44
CA ALA A 20 5.68 17.59 7.46
C ALA A 20 5.34 19.09 7.49
N GLY A 21 6.31 19.95 7.82
CA GLY A 21 6.09 21.38 8.02
C GLY A 21 5.13 21.65 9.18
N ASP A 22 4.20 22.57 8.99
CA ASP A 22 3.33 23.09 10.06
C ASP A 22 2.22 22.12 10.49
N ASN A 23 1.95 21.06 9.73
CA ASN A 23 0.83 20.13 10.01
C ASN A 23 1.26 18.66 10.01
N VAL A 24 2.02 18.28 11.05
CA VAL A 24 2.46 16.90 11.31
C VAL A 24 1.28 15.92 11.34
N SER A 25 0.20 16.23 12.04
CA SER A 25 -0.96 15.34 12.19
C SER A 25 -1.64 15.05 10.85
N GLY A 26 -1.83 16.08 10.02
CA GLY A 26 -2.43 15.95 8.70
C GLY A 26 -1.52 15.18 7.74
N TRP A 27 -0.21 15.43 7.79
CA TRP A 27 0.78 14.69 7.02
C TRP A 27 0.80 13.20 7.40
N LEU A 28 0.86 12.89 8.70
CA LEU A 28 0.87 11.52 9.21
C LEU A 28 -0.42 10.78 8.83
N THR A 29 -1.57 11.45 8.91
CA THR A 29 -2.87 10.85 8.52
C THR A 29 -2.89 10.45 7.04
N LYS A 30 -2.35 11.30 6.15
CA LYS A 30 -2.25 10.98 4.72
C LYS A 30 -1.32 9.80 4.48
N LEU A 31 -0.15 9.81 5.14
CA LEU A 31 0.84 8.75 5.00
C LEU A 31 0.29 7.39 5.47
N VAL A 32 -0.34 7.35 6.65
CA VAL A 32 -0.98 6.14 7.18
C VAL A 32 -2.09 5.66 6.27
N ARG A 33 -2.95 6.56 5.76
CA ARG A 33 -4.00 6.19 4.81
C ARG A 33 -3.44 5.55 3.55
N THR A 34 -2.41 6.15 2.96
CA THR A 34 -1.76 5.61 1.75
C THR A 34 -1.16 4.23 2.01
N GLU A 35 -0.47 4.05 3.13
CA GLU A 35 0.14 2.76 3.48
C GLU A 35 -0.89 1.68 3.78
N LEU A 36 -1.98 2.02 4.50
CA LEU A 36 -3.09 1.10 4.74
C LEU A 36 -3.75 0.66 3.42
N LEU A 37 -4.00 1.60 2.50
CA LEU A 37 -4.54 1.28 1.17
C LEU A 37 -3.60 0.37 0.38
N ARG A 38 -2.29 0.65 0.38
CA ARG A 38 -1.30 -0.20 -0.28
C ARG A 38 -1.33 -1.63 0.27
N ARG A 39 -1.40 -1.78 1.59
CA ARG A 39 -1.46 -3.10 2.24
C ARG A 39 -2.77 -3.83 1.98
N ALA A 40 -3.90 -3.11 1.95
CA ALA A 40 -5.19 -3.68 1.62
C ALA A 40 -5.20 -4.22 0.18
N VAL A 41 -4.71 -3.43 -0.78
CA VAL A 41 -4.58 -3.87 -2.18
C VAL A 41 -3.66 -5.07 -2.31
N ALA A 42 -2.51 -5.08 -1.61
CA ALA A 42 -1.60 -6.21 -1.63
C ALA A 42 -2.26 -7.49 -1.05
N ALA A 43 -3.10 -7.35 -0.03
CA ALA A 43 -3.84 -8.46 0.55
C ALA A 43 -4.94 -8.97 -0.39
N GLU A 44 -5.66 -8.07 -1.08
CA GLU A 44 -6.64 -8.43 -2.11
C GLU A 44 -5.98 -9.19 -3.25
N VAL A 45 -4.88 -8.66 -3.80
CA VAL A 45 -4.11 -9.35 -4.85
C VAL A 45 -3.61 -10.71 -4.38
N ALA A 46 -3.10 -10.82 -3.15
CA ALA A 46 -2.65 -12.11 -2.62
C ALA A 46 -3.81 -13.10 -2.42
N CYS A 47 -5.02 -12.61 -2.17
CA CYS A 47 -6.22 -13.44 -2.11
C CYS A 47 -6.64 -13.91 -3.51
N ASP A 48 -6.66 -13.01 -4.49
CA ASP A 48 -6.96 -13.33 -5.89
C ASP A 48 -5.92 -14.32 -6.45
N GLU A 49 -4.65 -14.17 -6.11
CA GLU A 49 -3.60 -15.12 -6.51
C GLU A 49 -3.80 -16.52 -5.92
N GLN A 50 -4.58 -16.67 -4.84
CA GLN A 50 -4.93 -17.98 -4.29
C GLN A 50 -6.20 -18.56 -4.90
N ASP A 51 -6.96 -17.77 -5.67
CA ASP A 51 -8.17 -18.21 -6.35
C ASP A 51 -7.82 -19.03 -7.61
N PRO A 52 -8.26 -20.31 -7.70
CA PRO A 52 -8.04 -21.14 -8.89
C PRO A 52 -8.59 -20.52 -10.18
N ASP A 53 -9.71 -19.80 -10.12
CA ASP A 53 -10.33 -19.20 -11.30
C ASP A 53 -9.53 -18.00 -11.81
N TYR A 54 -8.95 -17.21 -10.89
CA TYR A 54 -8.02 -16.14 -11.25
C TYR A 54 -6.73 -16.69 -11.87
N GLN A 55 -6.19 -17.80 -11.34
CA GLN A 55 -5.01 -18.44 -11.92
C GLN A 55 -5.29 -18.99 -13.32
N ALA A 56 -6.43 -19.64 -13.54
CA ALA A 56 -6.84 -20.11 -14.86
C ALA A 56 -6.94 -18.95 -15.87
N TRP A 57 -7.64 -17.87 -15.49
CA TRP A 57 -7.74 -16.66 -16.32
C TRP A 57 -6.37 -16.02 -16.60
N ARG A 58 -5.50 -15.93 -15.59
CA ARG A 58 -4.16 -15.35 -15.72
C ARG A 58 -3.29 -16.16 -16.67
N THR A 59 -3.35 -17.50 -16.60
CA THR A 59 -2.64 -18.39 -17.52
C THR A 59 -3.12 -18.23 -18.96
N GLU A 60 -4.43 -18.15 -19.19
CA GLU A 60 -5.00 -17.90 -20.52
C GLU A 60 -4.50 -16.57 -21.11
N ARG A 61 -4.53 -15.49 -20.32
CA ARG A 61 -4.05 -14.16 -20.74
C ARG A 61 -2.56 -14.13 -21.06
N LEU A 62 -1.73 -14.81 -20.26
CA LEU A 62 -0.29 -14.91 -20.53
C LEU A 62 -0.02 -15.67 -21.83
N THR A 63 -0.76 -16.75 -22.06
CA THR A 63 -0.69 -17.54 -23.30
C THR A 63 -1.05 -16.70 -24.54
N GLU A 64 -2.12 -15.90 -24.46
CA GLU A 64 -2.50 -14.97 -25.55
C GLU A 64 -1.39 -13.94 -25.86
N VAL A 65 -0.75 -13.40 -24.82
CA VAL A 65 0.33 -12.40 -24.99
C VAL A 65 1.58 -13.02 -25.60
N GLU A 66 1.92 -14.25 -25.23
CA GLU A 66 3.06 -14.99 -25.82
C GLU A 66 2.80 -15.32 -27.29
N GLN A 67 1.58 -15.76 -27.62
CA GLN A 67 1.18 -16.02 -29.00
C GLN A 67 1.20 -14.76 -29.88
N ALA A 68 0.86 -13.59 -29.32
CA ALA A 68 0.92 -12.32 -30.05
C ALA A 68 2.36 -11.79 -30.27
N ARG A 69 3.36 -12.37 -29.60
CA ARG A 69 4.78 -11.95 -29.68
C ARG A 69 5.64 -12.84 -30.58
N GLY A 70 5.14 -14.02 -30.98
CA GLY A 70 5.77 -14.94 -31.94
C GLY A 70 5.26 -14.75 -33.36
#